data_AF-A0A954KJK8-F1
#
_entry.id   AF-A0A954KJK8-F1
#
_cell.length_a   1.000
_cell.length_b   1.000
_cell.length_c   1.000
_cell.angle_alpha   90.00
_cell.angle_beta   90.00
_cell.angle_gamma   90.00
#
_symmetry.space_group_name_H-M   'P 1'
#
loop_
_entity.id
_entity.type
_entity.pdbx_description
1 polymer ?
#
loop_
_entity_poly.entity_id
_entity_poly.type
_entity_poly.pdbx_seq_one_letter_code
_entity_poly.pdbx_strand_id
1 'polypeptide(L)'
;MTNWPGLLAESQIFVDGQLDIQALLRAGGPIGYIIIGLSVAMVALIVEHLLSIRRGSLMPRSLVEELHQKLSAGQVSEAAAICKVRPSFLGYVISAGLKEVSFGYDAVEKSMEDAAAEQAARLFRKIEYLSLIGALAPMLGLMGTVWGMIQAFAE
;
A
#
# COMPACT_ATOMS: atom_id res chain seq x y z
N MET A 1 10.84 -12.22 58.21
CA MET A 1 9.62 -13.01 57.92
C MET A 1 8.67 -12.14 57.13
N THR A 2 8.83 -12.09 55.81
CA THR A 2 7.81 -11.70 54.81
C THR A 2 8.42 -11.95 53.43
N ASN A 3 8.49 -13.22 53.03
CA ASN A 3 8.84 -13.61 51.66
C ASN A 3 7.69 -13.15 50.74
N TRP A 4 7.93 -12.09 49.98
CA TRP A 4 7.00 -11.53 49.00
C TRP A 4 7.19 -12.30 47.67
N PRO A 5 6.20 -13.09 47.20
CA PRO A 5 6.34 -13.98 46.04
C PRO A 5 6.37 -13.28 44.67
N GLY A 6 6.22 -11.94 44.60
CA GLY A 6 6.23 -11.17 43.35
C GLY A 6 7.62 -10.99 42.70
N LEU A 7 8.70 -11.09 43.47
CA LEU A 7 10.08 -10.88 42.98
C LEU A 7 10.57 -11.97 42.02
N LEU A 8 9.98 -13.16 42.07
CA LEU A 8 10.35 -14.28 41.21
C LEU A 8 9.71 -14.17 39.81
N ALA A 9 8.55 -13.53 39.68
CA ALA A 9 7.93 -13.27 38.39
C ALA A 9 8.68 -12.17 37.60
N GLU A 10 9.14 -11.12 38.28
CA GLU A 10 10.01 -10.10 37.69
C GLU A 10 11.37 -10.67 37.24
N SER A 11 11.91 -11.67 37.95
CA SER A 11 13.18 -12.31 37.61
C SER A 11 13.15 -13.21 36.35
N GLN A 12 11.96 -13.62 35.89
CA GLN A 12 11.81 -14.46 34.69
C GLN A 12 11.67 -13.63 33.41
N ILE A 13 11.31 -12.34 33.51
CA ILE A 13 11.18 -11.43 32.37
C ILE A 13 12.51 -10.68 32.12
N PHE A 14 13.32 -10.51 33.16
CA PHE A 14 14.67 -9.92 33.10
C PHE A 14 15.75 -10.99 33.37
N VAL A 15 16.18 -11.67 32.33
CA VAL A 15 17.41 -12.49 32.36
C VAL A 15 18.49 -11.75 31.58
N ASP A 16 19.55 -11.33 32.29
CA ASP A 16 20.84 -10.85 31.75
C ASP A 16 20.80 -9.73 30.69
N GLY A 17 19.96 -8.69 30.88
CA GLY A 17 20.02 -7.49 30.04
C GLY A 17 19.70 -7.72 28.55
N GLN A 18 19.18 -8.90 28.19
CA GLN A 18 18.63 -9.21 26.89
C GLN A 18 17.12 -9.35 27.00
N LEU A 19 16.40 -8.62 26.14
CA LEU A 19 14.96 -8.78 25.99
C LEU A 19 14.68 -10.17 25.41
N ASP A 20 14.14 -11.08 26.22
CA ASP A 20 13.68 -12.37 25.69
C ASP A 20 12.37 -12.17 24.92
N ILE A 21 12.52 -11.93 23.61
CA ILE A 21 11.44 -11.62 22.67
C ILE A 21 10.36 -12.72 22.70
N GLN A 22 10.75 -13.97 22.99
CA GLN A 22 9.82 -15.11 23.07
C GLN A 22 8.93 -15.07 24.32
N ALA A 23 9.45 -14.62 25.47
CA ALA A 23 8.67 -14.43 26.69
C ALA A 23 7.66 -13.27 26.52
N LEU A 24 8.08 -12.19 25.85
CA LEU A 24 7.26 -11.00 25.59
C LEU A 24 6.12 -11.30 24.60
N LEU A 25 6.37 -12.14 23.59
CA LEU A 25 5.35 -12.63 22.65
C LEU A 25 4.32 -13.56 23.31
N ARG A 26 4.73 -14.38 24.29
CA ARG A 26 3.80 -15.22 25.07
C ARG A 26 2.95 -14.38 26.02
N ALA A 27 3.50 -13.34 26.63
CA ALA A 27 2.78 -12.43 27.52
C ALA A 27 1.77 -11.54 26.78
N GLY A 28 2.05 -11.16 25.53
CA GLY A 28 1.15 -10.34 24.70
C GLY A 28 -0.12 -11.06 24.19
N GLY A 29 -0.22 -12.38 24.36
CA GLY A 29 -1.39 -13.16 24.00
C GLY A 29 -1.78 -13.07 22.50
N PRO A 30 -3.03 -13.39 22.14
CA PRO A 30 -3.49 -13.37 20.73
C PRO A 30 -3.44 -11.98 20.07
N ILE A 31 -3.49 -10.89 20.87
CA ILE A 31 -3.43 -9.51 20.37
C ILE A 31 -2.04 -9.19 19.80
N GLY A 32 -0.95 -9.68 20.42
CA GLY A 32 0.40 -9.50 19.92
C GLY A 32 0.61 -10.12 18.53
N TYR A 33 0.08 -11.33 18.30
CA TYR A 33 0.12 -11.98 16.98
C TYR A 33 -0.66 -11.21 15.92
N ILE A 34 -1.81 -10.62 16.28
CA ILE A 34 -2.60 -9.79 15.36
C ILE A 34 -1.82 -8.53 14.95
N ILE A 35 -1.14 -7.86 15.89
CA ILE A 35 -0.34 -6.65 15.60
C ILE A 35 0.85 -6.98 14.69
N ILE A 36 1.56 -8.09 14.94
CA ILE A 36 2.65 -8.54 14.07
C ILE A 36 2.13 -8.88 12.67
N GLY A 37 0.99 -9.57 12.58
CA GLY A 37 0.33 -9.85 11.30
C GLY A 37 -0.04 -8.57 10.53
N LEU A 38 -0.61 -7.58 11.22
CA LEU A 38 -0.90 -6.27 10.63
C LEU A 38 0.37 -5.54 10.18
N SER A 39 1.46 -5.64 10.94
CA SER A 39 2.74 -5.02 10.58
C SER A 39 3.31 -5.62 9.30
N VAL A 40 3.31 -6.95 9.17
CA VAL A 40 3.77 -7.64 7.95
C VAL A 40 2.86 -7.31 6.77
N ALA A 41 1.53 -7.30 6.97
CA ALA A 41 0.58 -6.92 5.93
C ALA A 41 0.77 -5.46 5.47
N MET A 42 1.03 -4.53 6.40
CA MET A 42 1.33 -3.14 6.10
C MET A 42 2.61 -3.02 5.28
N VAL A 43 3.68 -3.70 5.68
CA VAL A 43 4.96 -3.69 4.94
C VAL A 43 4.77 -4.30 3.54
N ALA A 44 4.05 -5.41 3.41
CA ALA A 44 3.74 -6.02 2.12
C ALA A 44 2.96 -5.05 1.22
N LEU A 45 1.93 -4.37 1.75
CA LEU A 45 1.19 -3.33 1.02
C LEU A 45 2.09 -2.18 0.60
N ILE A 46 2.98 -1.70 1.49
CA ILE A 46 3.94 -0.63 1.19
C ILE A 46 4.86 -1.04 0.06
N VAL A 47 5.40 -2.27 0.09
CA VAL A 47 6.29 -2.79 -0.96
C VAL A 47 5.54 -2.91 -2.28
N GLU A 48 4.34 -3.50 -2.28
CA GLU A 48 3.50 -3.58 -3.47
C GLU A 48 3.19 -2.18 -4.04
N HIS A 49 2.92 -1.21 -3.17
CA HIS A 49 2.67 0.17 -3.57
C HIS A 49 3.89 0.89 -4.11
N LEU A 50 5.05 0.74 -3.46
CA LEU A 50 6.31 1.30 -3.93
C LEU A 50 6.71 0.71 -5.30
N LEU A 51 6.42 -0.57 -5.52
CA LEU A 51 6.60 -1.23 -6.82
C LEU A 51 5.57 -0.74 -7.85
N SER A 52 4.31 -0.52 -7.45
CA SER A 52 3.25 0.00 -8.32
C SER A 52 3.42 1.48 -8.69
N ILE A 53 3.97 2.30 -7.80
CA ILE A 53 4.25 3.73 -8.01
C ILE A 53 5.56 3.96 -8.77
N ARG A 54 6.45 2.95 -8.88
CA ARG A 54 7.69 3.10 -9.64
C ARG A 54 7.37 3.52 -11.08
N ARG A 55 7.87 4.71 -11.43
CA ARG A 55 7.76 5.38 -12.74
C ARG A 55 8.01 4.46 -13.95
N GLY A 56 8.74 3.36 -13.77
CA GLY A 56 8.96 2.34 -14.80
C GLY A 56 7.70 1.59 -15.27
N SER A 57 6.65 1.48 -14.44
CA SER A 57 5.37 0.87 -14.85
C SER A 57 4.32 1.88 -15.29
N LEU A 58 4.39 3.12 -14.80
CA LEU A 58 3.42 4.17 -15.10
C LEU A 58 3.75 4.93 -16.40
N MET A 59 5.05 5.21 -16.64
CA MET A 59 5.53 5.91 -17.84
C MET A 59 6.91 5.38 -18.25
N PRO A 60 7.00 4.28 -19.02
CA PRO A 60 8.25 3.88 -19.64
C PRO A 60 8.68 5.02 -20.58
N ARG A 61 9.85 5.63 -20.34
CA ARG A 61 10.37 6.73 -21.19
C ARG A 61 10.40 6.34 -22.66
N SER A 62 10.74 5.09 -22.95
CA SER A 62 10.73 4.52 -24.30
C SER A 62 9.34 4.56 -24.95
N LEU A 63 8.28 4.34 -24.17
CA LEU A 63 6.90 4.30 -24.68
C LEU A 63 6.42 5.71 -25.03
N VAL A 64 6.78 6.72 -24.23
CA VAL A 64 6.46 8.13 -24.50
C VAL A 64 7.08 8.58 -25.82
N GLU A 65 8.35 8.25 -26.02
CA GLU A 65 9.13 8.67 -27.19
C GLU A 65 8.63 8.00 -28.47
N GLU A 66 8.32 6.70 -28.40
CA GLU A 66 7.78 5.91 -29.51
C GLU A 66 6.34 6.35 -29.85
N LEU A 67 5.49 6.63 -28.85
CA LEU A 67 4.15 7.17 -29.09
C LEU A 67 4.19 8.59 -29.67
N HIS A 68 5.08 9.45 -29.18
CA HIS A 68 5.21 10.81 -29.70
C HIS A 68 5.63 10.78 -31.18
N GLN A 69 6.61 9.95 -31.55
CA GLN A 69 7.00 9.79 -32.97
C GLN A 69 5.84 9.28 -33.84
N LYS A 70 5.09 8.27 -33.38
CA LYS A 70 3.98 7.69 -34.15
C LYS A 70 2.78 8.62 -34.26
N LEU A 71 2.45 9.37 -33.21
CA LEU A 71 1.39 10.37 -33.22
C LEU A 71 1.76 11.58 -34.09
N SER A 72 3.00 12.08 -34.00
CA SER A 72 3.49 13.15 -34.89
C SER A 72 3.53 12.73 -36.37
N ALA A 73 3.71 11.43 -36.65
CA ALA A 73 3.65 10.87 -37.99
C ALA A 73 2.19 10.60 -38.48
N GLY A 74 1.17 10.90 -37.66
CA GLY A 74 -0.24 10.65 -38.00
C GLY A 74 -0.66 9.17 -37.97
N GLN A 75 0.18 8.28 -37.43
CA GLN A 75 -0.02 6.84 -37.43
C GLN A 75 -0.84 6.38 -36.20
N VAL A 76 -2.11 6.79 -36.14
CA VAL A 76 -3.05 6.51 -35.05
C VAL A 76 -3.24 5.01 -34.82
N SER A 77 -3.27 4.20 -35.89
CA SER A 77 -3.42 2.74 -35.80
C SER A 77 -2.22 2.04 -35.15
N GLU A 78 -1.00 2.48 -35.44
CA GLU A 78 0.23 1.93 -34.81
C GLU A 78 0.35 2.37 -33.35
N ALA A 79 0.00 3.62 -33.03
CA ALA A 79 -0.03 4.09 -31.64
C ALA A 79 -1.00 3.25 -30.78
N ALA A 80 -2.18 2.89 -31.33
CA ALA A 80 -3.12 1.99 -30.65
C ALA A 80 -2.58 0.56 -30.46
N ALA A 81 -1.80 0.05 -31.42
CA ALA A 81 -1.16 -1.26 -31.31
C ALA A 81 -0.07 -1.27 -30.22
N ILE A 82 0.75 -0.21 -30.15
CA ILE A 82 1.78 -0.03 -29.13
C ILE A 82 1.14 0.04 -27.73
N CYS A 83 0.02 0.76 -27.57
CA CYS A 83 -0.72 0.82 -26.31
C CYS A 83 -1.29 -0.55 -25.88
N LYS A 84 -1.67 -1.42 -26.82
CA LYS A 84 -2.14 -2.78 -26.52
C LYS A 84 -1.04 -3.72 -26.06
N VAL A 85 0.16 -3.61 -26.64
CA VAL A 85 1.33 -4.42 -26.24
C VAL A 85 1.92 -3.91 -24.93
N ARG A 86 1.89 -2.58 -24.75
CA ARG A 86 2.32 -1.70 -23.66
C ARG A 86 1.30 -1.27 -22.58
N PRO A 87 0.57 -2.13 -21.84
CA PRO A 87 -0.43 -1.63 -20.88
C PRO A 87 0.24 -0.83 -19.75
N SER A 88 0.11 0.49 -19.82
CA SER A 88 0.62 1.46 -18.85
C SER A 88 -0.43 2.53 -18.64
N PHE A 89 -0.29 3.34 -17.58
CA PHE A 89 -1.18 4.47 -17.31
C PHE A 89 -1.31 5.38 -18.54
N LEU A 90 -0.16 5.76 -19.13
CA LEU A 90 -0.12 6.59 -20.32
C LEU A 90 -0.77 5.89 -21.53
N GLY A 91 -0.50 4.59 -21.72
CA GLY A 91 -1.10 3.81 -22.79
C GLY A 91 -2.63 3.73 -22.69
N TYR A 92 -3.17 3.64 -21.47
CA TYR A 92 -4.62 3.64 -21.24
C TYR A 92 -5.25 4.99 -21.61
N VAL A 93 -4.71 6.09 -21.07
CA VAL A 93 -5.21 7.46 -21.37
C VAL A 93 -5.14 7.76 -22.86
N ILE A 94 -3.98 7.49 -23.49
CA ILE A 94 -3.82 7.76 -24.91
C ILE A 94 -4.72 6.85 -25.75
N SER A 95 -4.86 5.56 -25.42
CA SER A 95 -5.78 4.66 -26.14
C SER A 95 -7.25 5.08 -26.05
N ALA A 96 -7.67 5.68 -24.93
CA ALA A 96 -9.02 6.23 -24.75
C ALA A 96 -9.22 7.46 -25.65
N GLY A 97 -8.24 8.37 -25.69
CA GLY A 97 -8.24 9.51 -26.61
C GLY A 97 -8.27 9.07 -28.08
N LEU A 98 -7.46 8.07 -28.47
CA LEU A 98 -7.40 7.60 -29.86
C LEU A 98 -8.73 7.03 -30.38
N LYS A 99 -9.56 6.44 -29.52
CA LYS A 99 -10.87 5.91 -29.93
C LYS A 99 -11.85 7.00 -30.34
N GLU A 100 -11.71 8.18 -29.75
CA GLU A 100 -12.63 9.31 -29.94
C GLU A 100 -12.10 10.36 -30.93
N VAL A 101 -10.96 10.11 -31.58
CA VAL A 101 -10.37 10.99 -32.60
C VAL A 101 -11.34 11.30 -33.74
N SER A 102 -12.25 10.38 -34.04
CA SER A 102 -13.29 10.55 -35.07
C SER A 102 -14.36 11.59 -34.70
N PHE A 103 -14.51 11.94 -33.42
CA PHE A 103 -15.53 12.86 -32.92
C PHE A 103 -15.01 14.29 -32.68
N GLY A 104 -13.73 14.54 -32.97
CA GLY A 104 -13.10 15.86 -32.87
C GLY A 104 -12.27 16.06 -31.60
N TYR A 105 -11.61 17.22 -31.49
CA TYR A 105 -10.65 17.52 -30.43
C TYR A 105 -11.28 17.51 -29.02
N ASP A 106 -12.45 18.14 -28.85
CA ASP A 106 -13.16 18.19 -27.56
C ASP A 106 -13.50 16.80 -27.00
N ALA A 107 -13.88 15.86 -27.88
CA ALA A 107 -14.22 14.49 -27.48
C ALA A 107 -12.97 13.70 -27.04
N VAL A 108 -11.84 13.94 -27.70
CA VAL A 108 -10.54 13.34 -27.36
C VAL A 108 -10.06 13.85 -26.01
N GLU A 109 -10.05 15.17 -25.81
CA GLU A 109 -9.61 15.80 -24.57
C GLU A 109 -10.42 15.29 -23.38
N LYS A 110 -11.76 15.33 -23.49
CA LYS A 110 -12.65 14.84 -22.45
C LYS A 110 -12.44 13.36 -22.12
N SER A 111 -12.27 12.52 -23.14
CA SER A 111 -12.06 11.08 -22.92
C SER A 111 -10.70 10.78 -22.31
N MET A 112 -9.68 11.57 -22.62
CA MET A 112 -8.38 11.49 -21.96
C MET A 112 -8.46 11.94 -20.50
N GLU A 113 -9.18 13.03 -20.21
CA GLU A 113 -9.42 13.49 -18.83
C GLU A 113 -10.17 12.45 -18.01
N ASP A 114 -11.27 11.90 -18.54
CA ASP A 114 -12.06 10.87 -17.86
C ASP A 114 -11.23 9.60 -17.60
N ALA A 115 -10.45 9.14 -18.59
CA ALA A 115 -9.57 7.98 -18.42
C ALA A 115 -8.44 8.25 -17.41
N ALA A 116 -7.89 9.46 -17.40
CA ALA A 116 -6.87 9.86 -16.42
C ALA A 116 -7.46 9.91 -15.00
N ALA A 117 -8.66 10.48 -14.85
CA ALA A 117 -9.38 10.53 -13.58
C ALA A 117 -9.71 9.14 -13.05
N GLU A 118 -10.16 8.22 -13.91
CA GLU A 118 -10.45 6.83 -13.53
C GLU A 118 -9.20 6.13 -12.99
N GLN A 119 -8.07 6.25 -13.71
CA GLN A 119 -6.81 5.63 -13.29
C GLN A 119 -6.25 6.28 -12.02
N ALA A 120 -6.36 7.60 -11.88
CA ALA A 120 -5.99 8.31 -10.66
C ALA A 120 -6.84 7.84 -9.47
N ALA A 121 -8.15 7.70 -9.64
CA ALA A 121 -9.06 7.21 -8.59
C ALA A 121 -8.70 5.78 -8.15
N ARG A 122 -8.33 4.90 -9.09
CA ARG A 122 -7.84 3.54 -8.75
C ARG A 122 -6.58 3.59 -7.90
N LEU A 123 -5.67 4.51 -8.18
CA LEU A 123 -4.45 4.69 -7.40
C LEU A 123 -4.74 5.26 -6.02
N PHE A 124 -5.65 6.24 -5.92
CA PHE A 124 -6.09 6.84 -4.65
C PHE A 124 -6.76 5.82 -3.73
N ARG A 125 -7.62 4.93 -4.22
CA ARG A 125 -8.25 3.88 -3.40
C ARG A 125 -7.24 3.00 -2.67
N LYS A 126 -6.13 2.65 -3.33
CA LYS A 126 -5.08 1.86 -2.68
C LYS A 126 -4.37 2.66 -1.58
N ILE A 127 -4.21 3.97 -1.73
CA ILE A 127 -3.63 4.87 -0.71
C ILE A 127 -4.58 5.01 0.49
N GLU A 128 -5.88 5.06 0.23
CA GLU A 128 -6.92 5.15 1.27
C GLU A 128 -6.86 3.97 2.25
N TYR A 129 -6.69 2.74 1.75
CA TYR A 129 -6.50 1.56 2.62
C TYR A 129 -5.26 1.68 3.51
N LEU A 130 -4.16 2.21 2.97
CA LEU A 130 -2.93 2.41 3.74
C LEU A 130 -3.11 3.46 4.84
N SER A 131 -3.83 4.55 4.53
CA SER A 131 -4.19 5.61 5.48
C SER A 131 -5.08 5.08 6.61
N LEU A 132 -6.09 4.27 6.27
CA LEU A 132 -6.98 3.64 7.25
C LEU A 132 -6.21 2.75 8.22
N ILE A 133 -5.32 1.88 7.71
CA ILE A 133 -4.50 1.01 8.56
C ILE A 133 -3.55 1.86 9.42
N GLY A 134 -2.94 2.91 8.86
CA GLY A 134 -2.10 3.84 9.60
C GLY A 134 -2.81 4.56 10.74
N ALA A 135 -4.09 4.88 10.58
CA ALA A 135 -4.92 5.49 11.62
C ALA A 135 -5.42 4.47 12.67
N LEU A 136 -5.73 3.24 12.26
CA LEU A 136 -6.21 2.18 13.15
C LEU A 136 -5.09 1.54 13.99
N ALA A 137 -3.87 1.48 13.47
CA ALA A 137 -2.75 0.83 14.15
C ALA A 137 -2.43 1.42 15.55
N PRO A 138 -2.35 2.75 15.75
CA PRO A 138 -2.15 3.34 17.07
C PRO A 138 -3.30 3.03 18.05
N MET A 139 -4.54 3.01 17.57
CA MET A 139 -5.71 2.69 18.40
C MET A 139 -5.67 1.24 18.87
N LEU A 140 -5.29 0.31 17.99
CA LEU A 140 -5.10 -1.11 18.34
C LEU A 140 -3.94 -1.31 19.32
N GLY A 141 -2.84 -0.56 19.17
CA GLY A 141 -1.73 -0.58 20.11
C GLY A 141 -2.14 -0.12 21.51
N LEU A 142 -2.87 0.99 21.61
CA LEU A 142 -3.41 1.49 22.87
C LEU A 142 -4.40 0.49 23.50
N MET A 143 -5.30 -0.09 22.70
CA MET A 143 -6.22 -1.14 23.15
C MET A 143 -5.47 -2.33 23.75
N GLY A 144 -4.37 -2.76 23.13
CA GLY A 144 -3.51 -3.82 23.66
C GLY A 144 -2.93 -3.49 25.03
N THR A 145 -2.51 -2.24 25.27
CA THR A 145 -2.01 -1.82 26.59
C THR A 145 -3.10 -1.85 27.66
N VAL A 146 -4.32 -1.43 27.34
CA VAL A 146 -5.47 -1.50 28.28
C VAL A 146 -5.82 -2.95 28.61
N TRP A 147 -5.85 -3.82 27.60
CA TRP A 147 -6.12 -5.25 27.80
C TRP A 147 -5.04 -5.93 28.68
N GLY A 148 -3.78 -5.53 28.53
CA GLY A 148 -2.68 -5.98 29.39
C GLY A 148 -2.85 -5.54 30.84
N MET A 149 -3.26 -4.29 31.07
CA MET A 149 -3.55 -3.80 32.43
C MET A 149 -4.73 -4.54 33.07
N ILE A 150 -5.81 -4.83 32.32
CA ILE A 150 -6.96 -5.57 32.86
C ILE A 150 -6.55 -6.95 33.36
N GLN A 151 -5.72 -7.69 32.60
CA GLN A 151 -5.24 -9.00 33.03
C GLN A 151 -4.35 -8.92 34.27
N ALA A 152 -3.47 -7.90 34.35
CA ALA A 152 -2.58 -7.72 35.50
C ALA A 152 -3.32 -7.38 36.82
N PHE A 153 -4.55 -6.86 36.74
CA PHE A 153 -5.40 -6.62 37.90
C PHE A 153 -6.45 -7.73 38.12
N ALA A 154 -6.57 -8.68 37.19
CA ALA A 154 -7.45 -9.83 37.30
C ALA A 154 -6.80 -11.04 37.99
N GLU A 155 -5.46 -11.01 38.16
CA GLU A 155 -4.68 -11.83 39.10
C GLU A 155 -4.44 -11.10 40.43
#